data_AF-A0A9X1L6F8-F1
#
_entry.id   AF-A0A9X1L6F8-F1
#
_cell.length_a   1.000
_cell.length_b   1.000
_cell.length_c   1.000
_cell.angle_alpha   90.00
_cell.angle_beta   90.00
_cell.angle_gamma   90.00
#
_symmetry.space_group_name_H-M   'P 1'
#
loop_
_entity.id
_entity.type
_entity.pdbx_description
1 polymer ?
#
loop_
_entity_poly.entity_id
_entity_poly.type
_entity_poly.pdbx_seq_one_letter_code
_entity_poly.pdbx_strand_id
1 'polypeptide(L)'
;MEIVKPYTEINKAIISLDNGGRFYNLLTKAEDGIISKAELGKLGGIFNDKQKMILFLELSISKLNQNEKEIIISKLDKNLKEDYLKYKPQNLLPSEVDKKGILSSNMILTGVPELIDSKSDFNGFIMIPIMTGKVTTFSLIPLIDNYDVYELRDERTSETFIIAHSKTSEKLPNEKMVIAGVLKELEKDEKGVKRKFLEAIYHIKN
;
A
#
# COMPACT_ATOMS: atom_id res chain seq x y z
N MET A 1 -6.57 7.97 0.75
CA MET A 1 -6.03 6.72 0.17
C MET A 1 -6.31 6.70 -1.33
N GLU A 2 -5.49 6.06 -2.16
CA GLU A 2 -5.66 6.07 -3.62
C GLU A 2 -6.31 4.78 -4.16
N ILE A 3 -7.13 4.90 -5.20
CA ILE A 3 -7.79 3.74 -5.85
C ILE A 3 -6.91 3.22 -6.98
N VAL A 4 -6.61 1.92 -6.96
CA VAL A 4 -5.95 1.22 -8.07
C VAL A 4 -6.98 0.43 -8.86
N LYS A 5 -6.92 0.52 -10.20
CA LYS A 5 -7.75 -0.25 -11.12
C LYS A 5 -6.89 -1.35 -11.77
N PRO A 6 -7.06 -2.62 -11.40
CA PRO A 6 -6.26 -3.70 -11.96
C PRO A 6 -6.55 -3.91 -13.45
N TYR A 7 -5.50 -4.22 -14.21
CA TYR A 7 -5.62 -4.69 -15.59
C TYR A 7 -6.16 -6.12 -15.61
N THR A 8 -7.07 -6.38 -16.54
CA THR A 8 -7.64 -7.71 -16.80
C THR A 8 -7.02 -8.41 -18.01
N GLU A 9 -6.19 -7.70 -18.78
CA GLU A 9 -5.57 -8.19 -20.00
C GLU A 9 -4.10 -7.78 -20.02
N ILE A 10 -3.23 -8.74 -20.32
CA ILE A 10 -1.78 -8.52 -20.32
C ILE A 10 -1.33 -7.44 -21.32
N ASN A 11 -1.91 -7.40 -22.52
CA ASN A 11 -1.51 -6.43 -23.54
C ASN A 11 -1.79 -5.00 -23.10
N LYS A 12 -2.95 -4.76 -22.47
CA LYS A 12 -3.29 -3.45 -21.89
C LYS A 12 -2.33 -3.07 -20.76
N ALA A 13 -1.98 -4.04 -19.91
CA ALA A 13 -1.03 -3.83 -18.83
C ALA A 13 0.35 -3.44 -19.38
N ILE A 14 0.90 -4.20 -20.33
CA ILE A 14 2.21 -3.93 -20.94
C ILE A 14 2.24 -2.56 -21.59
N ILE A 15 1.28 -2.26 -22.48
CA ILE A 15 1.22 -0.96 -23.18
C ILE A 15 1.16 0.19 -22.17
N SER A 16 0.33 0.07 -21.13
CA SER A 16 0.20 1.13 -20.15
C SER A 16 1.46 1.31 -19.30
N LEU A 17 2.03 0.20 -18.80
CA LEU A 17 3.19 0.19 -17.91
C LEU A 17 4.48 0.62 -18.61
N ASP A 18 4.67 0.27 -19.88
CA ASP A 18 5.80 0.64 -20.74
C ASP A 18 5.69 2.09 -21.25
N ASN A 19 4.46 2.64 -21.35
CA ASN A 19 4.26 4.02 -21.81
C ASN A 19 3.98 5.03 -20.69
N GLY A 20 4.04 4.60 -19.43
CA GLY A 20 3.69 5.43 -18.29
C GLY A 20 2.27 6.01 -18.37
N GLY A 21 1.32 5.23 -18.91
CA GLY A 21 -0.11 5.58 -19.03
C GLY A 21 -0.47 6.55 -20.15
N ARG A 22 0.48 6.90 -21.02
CA ARG A 22 0.22 7.77 -22.16
C ARG A 22 -0.19 6.93 -23.36
N PHE A 23 -1.48 6.96 -23.70
CA PHE A 23 -2.03 6.22 -24.86
C PHE A 23 -1.59 6.79 -26.22
N TYR A 24 -0.99 7.97 -26.27
CA TYR A 24 -0.52 8.61 -27.50
C TYR A 24 0.71 9.49 -27.23
N ASN A 25 1.92 9.06 -27.61
CA ASN A 25 3.06 9.96 -27.82
C ASN A 25 4.06 9.37 -28.82
N LEU A 26 4.15 9.99 -30.00
CA LEU A 26 5.01 9.63 -31.13
C LEU A 26 6.51 9.99 -30.96
N LEU A 27 6.99 10.42 -29.78
CA LEU A 27 8.32 11.05 -29.64
C LEU A 27 9.07 10.76 -28.31
N THR A 28 8.80 9.65 -27.63
CA THR A 28 9.62 9.19 -26.48
C THR A 28 10.19 7.80 -26.71
N LYS A 29 11.29 7.44 -26.05
CA LYS A 29 11.80 6.04 -25.94
C LYS A 29 10.85 5.11 -25.16
N ALA A 30 9.55 5.42 -25.14
CA ALA A 30 8.50 4.57 -24.60
C ALA A 30 8.17 3.52 -25.68
N GLU A 31 7.76 2.31 -25.30
CA GLU A 31 7.58 1.14 -26.18
C GLU A 31 8.89 0.40 -26.55
N ASP A 32 9.91 0.47 -25.69
CA ASP A 32 11.10 -0.36 -25.85
C ASP A 32 10.90 -1.80 -25.34
N GLY A 33 9.71 -2.09 -24.79
CA GLY A 33 9.35 -3.38 -24.23
C GLY A 33 9.80 -3.57 -22.79
N ILE A 34 10.44 -2.56 -22.17
CA ILE A 34 11.03 -2.57 -20.84
C ILE A 34 10.32 -1.52 -19.96
N ILE A 35 9.74 -1.98 -18.86
CA ILE A 35 9.07 -1.12 -17.89
C ILE A 35 10.13 -0.55 -16.95
N SER A 36 10.30 0.77 -16.99
CA SER A 36 11.24 1.49 -16.13
C SER A 36 10.58 2.08 -14.89
N LYS A 37 11.41 2.44 -13.90
CA LYS A 37 10.98 3.20 -12.73
C LYS A 37 10.26 4.50 -13.10
N ALA A 38 10.70 5.16 -14.17
CA ALA A 38 10.15 6.44 -14.61
C ALA A 38 8.74 6.29 -15.22
N GLU A 39 8.47 5.22 -15.95
CA GLU A 39 7.12 4.95 -16.47
C GLU A 39 6.15 4.54 -15.37
N LEU A 40 6.59 3.64 -14.49
CA LEU A 40 5.74 3.20 -13.38
C LEU A 40 5.41 4.37 -12.42
N GLY A 41 6.38 5.25 -12.17
CA GLY A 41 6.18 6.45 -11.35
C GLY A 41 5.20 7.47 -11.96
N LYS A 42 5.15 7.60 -13.29
CA LYS A 42 4.17 8.44 -13.99
C LYS A 42 2.74 7.91 -13.80
N LEU A 43 2.57 6.59 -13.84
CA LEU A 43 1.26 5.94 -13.70
C LEU A 43 0.72 6.06 -12.27
N GLY A 44 1.55 5.74 -11.28
CA GLY A 44 1.13 5.74 -9.88
C GLY A 44 1.20 7.12 -9.23
N GLY A 45 1.69 8.16 -9.91
CA GLY A 45 1.97 9.47 -9.30
C GLY A 45 3.07 9.44 -8.24
N ILE A 46 3.86 8.35 -8.17
CA ILE A 46 4.86 8.09 -7.12
C ILE A 46 6.26 8.08 -7.74
N PHE A 47 6.99 9.18 -7.62
CA PHE A 47 8.32 9.27 -8.24
C PHE A 47 9.45 8.80 -7.33
N ASN A 48 9.27 8.87 -5.99
CA ASN A 48 10.38 8.71 -5.04
C ASN A 48 10.25 7.54 -4.06
N ASP A 49 9.06 6.98 -3.86
CA ASP A 49 8.81 5.91 -2.88
C ASP A 49 8.76 4.53 -3.55
N LYS A 50 9.80 3.72 -3.32
CA LYS A 50 9.94 2.39 -3.90
C LYS A 50 8.89 1.40 -3.39
N GLN A 51 8.52 1.49 -2.12
CA GLN A 51 7.51 0.59 -1.53
C GLN A 51 6.15 0.82 -2.15
N LYS A 52 5.74 2.09 -2.23
CA LYS A 52 4.48 2.48 -2.88
C LYS A 52 4.43 2.09 -4.34
N MET A 53 5.53 2.30 -5.07
CA MET A 53 5.63 1.92 -6.48
C MET A 53 5.44 0.41 -6.70
N ILE A 54 6.05 -0.44 -5.87
CA ILE A 54 5.88 -1.89 -5.96
C ILE A 54 4.47 -2.33 -5.54
N LEU A 55 3.86 -1.70 -4.52
CA LEU A 55 2.46 -1.94 -4.17
C LEU A 55 1.52 -1.59 -5.33
N PHE A 56 1.73 -0.45 -5.97
CA PHE A 56 0.96 -0.04 -7.14
C PHE A 56 1.06 -1.05 -8.28
N LEU A 57 2.28 -1.52 -8.60
CA LEU A 57 2.49 -2.55 -9.63
C LEU A 57 1.75 -3.84 -9.29
N GLU A 58 1.93 -4.37 -8.07
CA GLU A 58 1.31 -5.63 -7.66
C GLU A 58 -0.21 -5.57 -7.74
N LEU A 59 -0.81 -4.48 -7.24
CA LEU A 59 -2.25 -4.26 -7.33
C LEU A 59 -2.73 -4.11 -8.78
N SER A 60 -1.97 -3.39 -9.61
CA SER A 60 -2.31 -3.17 -11.02
C SER A 60 -2.36 -4.47 -11.81
N ILE A 61 -1.54 -5.47 -11.47
CA ILE A 61 -1.52 -6.77 -12.15
C ILE A 61 -2.28 -7.86 -11.39
N SER A 62 -2.97 -7.51 -10.29
CA SER A 62 -3.55 -8.50 -9.37
C SER A 62 -4.57 -9.44 -10.01
N LYS A 63 -5.33 -8.97 -11.02
CA LYS A 63 -6.33 -9.74 -11.78
C LYS A 63 -5.76 -10.59 -12.91
N LEU A 64 -4.46 -10.47 -13.22
CA LEU A 64 -3.79 -11.30 -14.21
C LEU A 64 -3.42 -12.66 -13.61
N ASN A 65 -3.32 -13.67 -14.46
CA ASN A 65 -2.86 -14.99 -14.02
C ASN A 65 -1.33 -14.99 -13.76
N GLN A 66 -0.83 -16.07 -13.16
CA GLN A 66 0.58 -16.15 -12.76
C GLN A 66 1.55 -16.04 -13.94
N ASN A 67 1.25 -16.67 -15.08
CA ASN A 67 2.10 -16.60 -16.27
C ASN A 67 2.14 -15.18 -16.84
N GLU A 68 1.00 -14.48 -16.86
CA GLU A 68 0.92 -13.09 -17.32
C GLU A 68 1.68 -12.14 -16.41
N LYS A 69 1.58 -12.34 -15.09
CA LYS A 69 2.37 -11.58 -14.10
C LYS A 69 3.86 -11.78 -14.33
N GLU A 70 4.30 -13.01 -14.57
CA GLU A 70 5.70 -13.33 -14.83
C GLU A 70 6.23 -12.65 -16.09
N ILE A 71 5.43 -12.58 -17.15
CA ILE A 71 5.78 -11.83 -18.37
C ILE A 71 5.99 -10.35 -18.04
N ILE A 72 5.09 -9.72 -17.28
CA ILE A 72 5.25 -8.31 -16.88
C ILE A 72 6.51 -8.13 -16.01
N ILE A 73 6.74 -9.01 -15.04
CA ILE A 73 7.91 -8.96 -14.16
C ILE A 73 9.21 -9.15 -14.96
N SER A 74 9.20 -9.97 -16.02
CA SER A 74 10.34 -10.16 -16.91
C SER A 74 10.70 -8.91 -17.72
N LYS A 75 9.73 -8.01 -17.92
CA LYS A 75 9.88 -6.75 -18.64
C LYS A 75 10.35 -5.60 -17.74
N LEU A 76 10.47 -5.79 -16.43
CA LEU A 76 11.00 -4.75 -15.55
C LEU A 76 12.48 -4.52 -15.86
N ASP A 77 12.91 -3.25 -15.84
CA ASP A 77 14.34 -2.92 -15.86
C ASP A 77 15.06 -3.57 -14.65
N LYS A 78 16.39 -3.67 -14.73
CA LYS A 78 17.19 -4.33 -13.69
C LYS A 78 16.96 -3.74 -12.29
N ASN A 79 16.94 -2.40 -12.17
CA ASN A 79 16.79 -1.73 -10.88
C ASN A 79 15.37 -1.92 -10.32
N LEU A 80 14.36 -1.84 -11.18
CA LEU A 80 12.96 -2.04 -10.81
C LEU A 80 12.70 -3.49 -10.42
N LYS A 81 13.35 -4.45 -11.08
CA LYS A 81 13.29 -5.87 -10.71
C LYS A 81 13.91 -6.13 -9.33
N GLU A 82 15.06 -5.51 -9.03
CA GLU A 82 15.68 -5.56 -7.70
C GLU A 82 14.76 -4.95 -6.63
N ASP A 83 14.17 -3.79 -6.92
CA ASP A 83 13.21 -3.14 -6.03
C ASP A 83 11.95 -4.01 -5.85
N TYR A 84 11.43 -4.63 -6.90
CA TYR A 84 10.29 -5.54 -6.85
C TYR A 84 10.55 -6.74 -5.95
N LEU A 85 11.70 -7.40 -6.10
CA LEU A 85 12.06 -8.54 -5.25
C LEU A 85 12.22 -8.13 -3.78
N LYS A 86 12.79 -6.96 -3.52
CA LYS A 86 13.01 -6.44 -2.16
C LYS A 86 11.72 -6.03 -1.46
N TYR A 87 10.79 -5.41 -2.20
CA TYR A 87 9.56 -4.82 -1.66
C TYR A 87 8.30 -5.61 -2.04
N LYS A 88 8.46 -6.87 -2.47
CA LYS A 88 7.34 -7.74 -2.80
C LYS A 88 6.38 -7.84 -1.59
N PRO A 89 5.08 -7.58 -1.76
CA PRO A 89 4.15 -7.57 -0.65
C PRO A 89 3.90 -8.98 -0.08
N GLN A 90 3.66 -9.02 1.22
CA GLN A 90 3.04 -10.16 1.89
C GLN A 90 1.53 -10.11 1.66
N ASN A 91 0.97 -11.19 1.14
CA ASN A 91 -0.48 -11.37 1.06
C ASN A 91 -0.92 -12.18 2.28
N LEU A 92 -1.66 -11.56 3.20
CA LEU A 92 -2.12 -12.19 4.44
C LEU A 92 -3.59 -11.86 4.69
N LEU A 93 -4.26 -12.68 5.49
CA LEU A 93 -5.55 -12.30 6.10
C LEU A 93 -5.31 -11.40 7.31
N PRO A 94 -6.28 -10.54 7.69
CA PRO A 94 -6.19 -9.73 8.91
C PRO A 94 -5.81 -10.56 10.15
N SER A 95 -6.39 -11.75 10.31
CA SER A 95 -6.10 -12.72 11.39
C SER A 95 -4.66 -13.22 11.46
N GLU A 96 -3.92 -13.15 10.34
CA GLU A 96 -2.56 -13.70 10.25
C GLU A 96 -1.47 -12.66 10.51
N VAL A 97 -1.82 -11.37 10.48
CA VAL A 97 -0.84 -10.28 10.45
C VAL A 97 0.01 -10.21 11.71
N ASP A 98 -0.59 -10.36 12.89
CA ASP A 98 0.16 -10.27 14.14
C ASP A 98 1.22 -11.36 14.25
N LYS A 99 0.89 -12.59 13.83
CA LYS A 99 1.78 -13.75 13.92
C LYS A 99 2.80 -13.82 12.78
N LYS A 100 2.40 -13.52 11.55
CA LYS A 100 3.22 -13.75 10.34
C LYS A 100 3.76 -12.47 9.71
N GLY A 101 3.16 -11.31 9.98
CA GLY A 101 3.49 -10.06 9.31
C GLY A 101 4.88 -9.53 9.67
N ILE A 102 5.71 -9.33 8.65
CA ILE A 102 7.04 -8.69 8.76
C ILE A 102 6.90 -7.16 8.83
N LEU A 103 7.45 -6.53 9.87
CA LEU A 103 7.45 -5.07 10.04
C LEU A 103 8.20 -4.34 8.92
N SER A 104 7.81 -3.10 8.65
CA SER A 104 8.39 -2.20 7.64
C SER A 104 8.35 -2.77 6.21
N SER A 105 7.49 -3.73 5.95
CA SER A 105 7.36 -4.36 4.64
C SER A 105 5.98 -4.10 4.03
N ASN A 106 5.92 -4.27 2.71
CA ASN A 106 4.70 -4.14 1.95
C ASN A 106 3.73 -5.27 2.29
N MET A 107 2.45 -4.95 2.36
CA MET A 107 1.41 -5.91 2.69
C MET A 107 0.12 -5.60 1.95
N ILE A 108 -0.58 -6.66 1.56
CA ILE A 108 -1.90 -6.62 0.96
C ILE A 108 -2.83 -7.46 1.84
N LEU A 109 -3.92 -6.84 2.29
CA LEU A 109 -4.98 -7.46 3.07
C LEU A 109 -6.29 -7.38 2.30
N THR A 110 -7.18 -8.33 2.55
CA THR A 110 -8.58 -8.28 2.07
C THR A 110 -9.50 -8.40 3.26
N GLY A 111 -10.51 -7.54 3.33
CA GLY A 111 -11.48 -7.54 4.41
C GLY A 111 -12.52 -6.45 4.25
N VAL A 112 -13.32 -6.26 5.29
CA VAL A 112 -14.35 -5.22 5.37
C VAL A 112 -13.91 -4.18 6.41
N PRO A 113 -13.67 -2.91 6.03
CA PRO A 113 -13.23 -1.89 6.99
C PRO A 113 -14.42 -1.28 7.74
N GLU A 114 -14.28 -1.17 9.05
CA GLU A 114 -15.23 -0.52 9.95
C GLU A 114 -14.52 0.66 10.61
N LEU A 115 -15.04 1.88 10.44
CA LEU A 115 -14.40 3.10 10.94
C LEU A 115 -14.45 3.14 12.48
N ILE A 116 -13.35 3.53 13.10
CA ILE A 116 -13.29 3.79 14.54
C ILE A 116 -13.53 5.29 14.76
N ASP A 117 -14.74 5.62 15.23
CA ASP A 117 -15.24 7.00 15.24
C ASP A 117 -14.72 7.87 16.40
N SER A 118 -14.18 7.29 17.48
CA SER A 118 -13.79 8.07 18.66
C SER A 118 -12.37 7.83 19.15
N LYS A 119 -11.76 8.89 19.70
CA LYS A 119 -10.46 8.82 20.40
C LYS A 119 -10.50 7.92 21.63
N SER A 120 -11.68 7.76 22.24
CA SER A 120 -11.86 6.82 23.36
C SER A 120 -11.78 5.36 22.92
N ASP A 121 -12.12 5.07 21.67
CA ASP A 121 -12.18 3.69 21.16
C ASP A 121 -10.81 3.18 20.67
N PHE A 122 -9.86 4.08 20.40
CA PHE A 122 -8.52 3.71 19.95
C PHE A 122 -7.39 4.45 20.67
N ASN A 123 -6.58 3.68 21.41
CA ASN A 123 -5.40 4.15 22.16
C ASN A 123 -4.09 3.67 21.53
N GLY A 124 -3.80 4.10 20.29
CA GLY A 124 -2.53 3.81 19.62
C GLY A 124 -1.80 5.10 19.22
N PHE A 125 -0.49 5.13 19.44
CA PHE A 125 0.35 6.30 19.18
C PHE A 125 1.35 6.03 18.05
N ILE A 126 1.75 7.09 17.37
CA ILE A 126 2.87 7.07 16.42
C ILE A 126 3.87 8.15 16.80
N MET A 127 5.12 7.89 16.48
CA MET A 127 6.21 8.84 16.70
C MET A 127 6.45 9.65 15.43
N ILE A 128 6.34 10.98 15.52
CA ILE A 128 6.67 11.89 14.41
C ILE A 128 7.88 12.75 14.76
N PRO A 129 8.82 12.95 13.81
CA PRO A 129 9.91 13.90 13.98
C PRO A 129 9.39 15.34 13.85
N ILE A 130 9.77 16.20 14.78
CA ILE A 130 9.55 17.64 14.75
C ILE A 130 10.92 18.32 14.60
N MET A 131 11.09 19.08 13.53
CA MET A 131 12.32 19.84 13.29
C MET A 131 12.18 21.25 13.85
N THR A 132 13.01 21.60 14.83
CA THR A 132 13.12 22.96 15.36
C THR A 132 14.53 23.48 15.08
N GLY A 133 14.68 24.24 13.99
CA GLY A 133 15.99 24.66 13.50
C GLY A 133 16.81 23.47 12.98
N LYS A 134 17.95 23.19 13.63
CA LYS A 134 18.83 22.04 13.29
C LYS A 134 18.64 20.81 14.21
N VAL A 135 17.72 20.90 15.17
CA VAL A 135 17.46 19.83 16.14
C VAL A 135 16.21 19.08 15.74
N THR A 136 16.29 17.75 15.66
CA THR A 136 15.13 16.86 15.48
C THR A 136 14.72 16.33 16.84
N THR A 137 13.51 16.66 17.29
CA THR A 137 12.87 16.03 18.45
C THR A 137 11.80 15.05 17.97
N PHE A 138 11.40 14.11 18.81
CA PHE A 138 10.34 13.16 18.49
C PHE A 138 9.16 13.38 19.43
N SER A 139 7.95 13.37 18.89
CA SER A 139 6.72 13.52 19.65
C SER A 139 5.80 12.31 19.41
N LEU A 140 5.21 11.79 20.48
CA LEU A 140 4.17 10.78 20.43
C LEU A 140 2.83 11.46 20.24
N ILE A 141 2.11 11.07 19.19
CA ILE A 141 0.77 11.56 18.92
C ILE A 141 -0.21 10.40 18.75
N PRO A 142 -1.49 10.58 19.12
CA PRO A 142 -2.53 9.62 18.78
C PRO A 142 -2.63 9.42 17.26
N LEU A 143 -2.69 8.16 16.80
CA LEU A 143 -2.81 7.84 15.38
C LEU A 143 -4.04 8.52 14.74
N ILE A 144 -5.16 8.50 15.46
CA ILE A 144 -6.46 9.05 15.03
C ILE A 144 -6.43 10.58 14.82
N ASP A 145 -5.40 11.28 15.27
CA ASP A 145 -5.26 12.71 15.01
C ASP A 145 -4.93 12.99 13.55
N ASN A 146 -4.09 12.15 12.94
CA ASN A 146 -3.62 12.33 11.56
C ASN A 146 -4.21 11.32 10.56
N TYR A 147 -4.80 10.24 11.06
CA TYR A 147 -5.29 9.15 10.24
C TYR A 147 -6.78 8.90 10.49
N ASP A 148 -7.45 8.40 9.46
CA ASP A 148 -8.70 7.66 9.61
C ASP A 148 -8.34 6.20 9.92
N VAL A 149 -8.80 5.71 11.06
CA VAL A 149 -8.43 4.41 11.61
C VAL A 149 -9.62 3.48 11.49
N TYR A 150 -9.39 2.27 10.99
CA TYR A 150 -10.42 1.27 10.77
C TYR A 150 -10.00 -0.06 11.38
N GLU A 151 -10.99 -0.83 11.82
CA GLU A 151 -10.86 -2.27 12.02
C GLU A 151 -11.16 -2.97 10.69
N LEU A 152 -10.16 -3.65 10.13
CA LEU A 152 -10.35 -4.49 8.95
C LEU A 152 -10.72 -5.90 9.40
N ARG A 153 -11.97 -6.28 9.18
CA ARG A 153 -12.48 -7.60 9.56
C ARG A 153 -12.08 -8.65 8.52
N ASP A 154 -11.53 -9.77 9.00
CA ASP A 154 -11.34 -10.98 8.19
C ASP A 154 -12.72 -11.56 7.83
N GLU A 155 -12.90 -12.04 6.61
CA GLU A 155 -14.16 -12.66 6.20
C GLU A 155 -14.30 -14.10 6.72
N ARG A 156 -13.18 -14.76 7.02
CA ARG A 156 -13.15 -16.17 7.42
C ARG A 156 -13.19 -16.35 8.92
N THR A 157 -12.87 -15.30 9.67
CA THR A 157 -12.77 -15.31 11.13
C THR A 157 -13.44 -14.05 11.69
N SER A 158 -13.70 -14.00 12.99
CA SER A 158 -14.14 -12.75 13.63
C SER A 158 -12.96 -11.86 14.06
N GLU A 159 -11.74 -12.19 13.64
CA GLU A 159 -10.56 -11.40 13.98
C GLU A 159 -10.47 -10.14 13.11
N THR A 160 -10.04 -9.06 13.73
CA THR A 160 -9.86 -7.76 13.10
C THR A 160 -8.40 -7.33 13.15
N PHE A 161 -7.99 -6.49 12.20
CA PHE A 161 -6.67 -5.89 12.20
C PHE A 161 -6.77 -4.38 11.95
N ILE A 162 -5.92 -3.60 12.63
CA ILE A 162 -5.96 -2.14 12.52
C ILE A 162 -5.31 -1.70 11.22
N ILE A 163 -6.06 -0.94 10.44
CA ILE A 163 -5.54 -0.20 9.28
C ILE A 163 -5.77 1.29 9.49
N ALA A 164 -4.89 2.10 8.92
CA ALA A 164 -5.00 3.54 9.01
C ALA A 164 -4.52 4.18 7.72
N HIS A 165 -5.27 5.14 7.19
CA HIS A 165 -4.81 5.97 6.08
C HIS A 165 -4.88 7.44 6.46
N SER A 166 -4.02 8.26 5.84
CA SER A 166 -4.03 9.71 6.08
C SER A 166 -5.43 10.26 5.89
N LYS A 167 -5.84 11.18 6.78
CA LYS A 167 -7.18 11.79 6.72
C LYS A 167 -7.45 12.37 5.35
N THR A 168 -8.55 11.94 4.76
CA THR A 168 -9.09 12.47 3.50
C THR A 168 -10.54 12.87 3.69
N SER A 169 -11.10 13.63 2.73
CA SER A 169 -12.52 13.97 2.73
C SER A 169 -13.42 12.74 2.56
N GLU A 170 -12.91 11.69 1.92
CA GLU A 170 -13.63 10.43 1.71
C GLU A 170 -13.21 9.37 2.74
N LYS A 171 -14.22 8.71 3.33
CA LYS A 171 -14.07 7.53 4.19
C LYS A 171 -14.19 6.25 3.38
N LEU A 172 -13.59 5.16 3.87
CA LEU A 172 -13.80 3.85 3.28
C LEU A 172 -15.24 3.36 3.48
N PRO A 173 -15.85 2.74 2.45
CA PRO A 173 -17.16 2.12 2.59
C PRO A 173 -17.06 0.85 3.42
N ASN A 174 -18.15 0.49 4.10
CA ASN A 174 -18.29 -0.78 4.82
C ASN A 174 -18.57 -1.93 3.84
N GLU A 175 -17.61 -2.18 2.95
CA GLU A 175 -17.69 -3.17 1.87
C GLU A 175 -16.37 -3.92 1.73
N LYS A 176 -16.44 -5.16 1.23
CA LYS A 176 -15.24 -5.98 1.00
C LYS A 176 -14.31 -5.32 -0.01
N MET A 177 -13.07 -5.09 0.40
CA MET A 177 -12.07 -4.48 -0.45
C MET A 177 -10.66 -5.03 -0.20
N VAL A 178 -9.81 -4.85 -1.21
CA VAL A 178 -8.37 -5.12 -1.09
C VAL A 178 -7.68 -3.84 -0.67
N ILE A 179 -6.87 -3.90 0.38
CA ILE A 179 -6.16 -2.77 0.97
C ILE A 179 -4.68 -3.10 0.98
N ALA A 180 -3.87 -2.16 0.51
CA ALA A 180 -2.43 -2.33 0.41
C ALA A 180 -1.68 -1.17 1.06
N GLY A 181 -0.61 -1.50 1.76
CA GLY A 181 0.12 -0.54 2.57
C GLY A 181 1.43 -1.08 3.11
N VAL A 182 1.96 -0.38 4.10
CA VAL A 182 3.20 -0.76 4.80
C VAL A 182 2.86 -1.13 6.24
N LEU A 183 3.31 -2.31 6.66
CA LEU A 183 3.10 -2.78 8.03
C LEU A 183 4.01 -2.00 8.99
N LYS A 184 3.41 -1.29 9.93
CA LYS A 184 4.09 -0.49 10.95
C LYS A 184 3.75 -0.98 12.35
N GLU A 185 4.44 -0.43 13.32
CA GLU A 185 4.23 -0.69 14.73
C GLU A 185 3.69 0.58 15.40
N LEU A 186 2.71 0.41 16.28
CA LEU A 186 2.22 1.47 17.17
C LEU A 186 3.14 1.57 18.38
N GLU A 187 3.43 2.79 18.77
CA GLU A 187 4.04 3.07 20.05
C GLU A 187 2.98 2.98 21.17
N LYS A 188 3.44 2.58 22.36
CA LYS A 188 2.60 2.41 23.53
C LYS A 188 2.55 3.69 24.34
N ASP A 189 1.48 3.83 25.12
CA ASP A 189 1.56 4.53 26.40
C ASP A 189 1.99 3.55 27.51
N GLU A 190 2.64 4.04 28.57
CA GLU A 190 3.61 3.45 29.53
C GLU A 190 3.50 1.95 30.00
N LYS A 191 2.49 1.14 29.63
CA LYS A 191 2.30 -0.26 30.11
C LYS A 191 1.82 -1.32 29.08
N GLY A 192 1.68 -1.01 27.79
CA GLY A 192 1.01 -1.89 26.81
C GLY A 192 1.83 -3.04 26.21
N VAL A 193 1.27 -3.75 25.20
CA VAL A 193 1.96 -4.64 24.23
C VAL A 193 2.05 -3.91 22.88
N LYS A 194 3.20 -3.98 22.17
CA LYS A 194 3.38 -3.23 20.92
C LYS A 194 2.48 -3.89 19.88
N ARG A 195 1.62 -3.12 19.23
CA ARG A 195 0.65 -3.63 18.25
C ARG A 195 1.08 -3.23 16.85
N LYS A 196 0.86 -4.10 15.88
CA LYS A 196 1.08 -3.78 14.47
C LYS A 196 -0.15 -3.05 13.93
N PHE A 197 0.05 -2.23 12.90
CA PHE A 197 -1.04 -1.66 12.10
C PHE A 197 -0.58 -1.51 10.66
N LEU A 198 -1.52 -1.51 9.71
CA LEU A 198 -1.20 -1.22 8.32
C LEU A 198 -1.40 0.27 8.05
N GLU A 199 -0.33 0.96 7.67
CA GLU A 199 -0.49 2.27 7.03
C GLU A 199 -0.93 2.04 5.58
N ALA A 200 -2.23 2.21 5.33
CA ALA A 200 -2.88 1.93 4.07
C ALA A 200 -2.67 3.07 3.06
N ILE A 201 -2.29 2.69 1.85
CA ILE A 201 -1.84 3.62 0.78
C ILE A 201 -2.74 3.48 -0.43
N TYR A 202 -3.05 2.24 -0.82
CA TYR A 202 -3.89 1.92 -1.97
C TYR A 202 -5.05 1.01 -1.59
N HIS A 203 -6.10 1.05 -2.40
CA HIS A 203 -7.14 0.04 -2.36
C HIS A 203 -7.71 -0.27 -3.73
N ILE A 204 -8.34 -1.44 -3.85
CA ILE A 204 -9.16 -1.84 -4.99
C ILE A 204 -10.62 -1.91 -4.49
N LYS A 205 -11.51 -1.15 -5.14
CA LYS A 205 -12.96 -1.35 -5.00
C LYS A 205 -13.34 -2.57 -5.83
N ASN A 206 -13.95 -3.57 -5.21
CA ASN A 206 -14.45 -4.76 -5.90
C ASN A 206 -15.72 -4.44 -6.69
#